data_AF-A0A9D8F4U9-F1
#
_entry.id   AF-A0A9D8F4U9-F1
#
_cell.length_a   1.000
_cell.length_b   1.000
_cell.length_c   1.000
_cell.angle_alpha   90.00
_cell.angle_beta   90.00
_cell.angle_gamma   90.00
#
_symmetry.space_group_name_H-M   'P 1'
#
loop_
_entity.id
_entity.type
_entity.pdbx_description
1 polymer ?
#
loop_
_entity_poly.entity_id
_entity_poly.type
_entity_poly.pdbx_seq_one_letter_code
_entity_poly.pdbx_strand_id
1 'polypeptide(L)'
;MPVGWIEANPFVEETLNQIACRSGPIIYCLESACLLGGTVVVEGSAQYLPSSSWNRQLHWEMKPTGAVPVTMTFSPYDLRANRGLATMTVRIPKMER
;
A
#
# COMPACT_ATOMS: atom_id res chain seq x y z
N MET A 1 -0.40 -7.25 -20.16
CA MET A 1 -0.98 -5.96 -19.75
C MET A 1 0.01 -5.29 -18.81
N PRO A 2 0.44 -4.05 -19.06
CA PRO A 2 1.42 -3.37 -18.21
C PRO A 2 0.80 -2.95 -16.88
N VAL A 3 1.58 -3.06 -15.81
CA VAL A 3 1.26 -2.48 -14.51
C VAL A 3 1.60 -0.99 -14.55
N GLY A 4 0.72 -0.15 -14.03
CA GLY A 4 0.91 1.30 -13.95
C GLY A 4 0.52 1.84 -12.57
N TRP A 5 1.27 2.85 -12.12
CA TRP A 5 0.93 3.65 -10.95
C TRP A 5 0.01 4.79 -11.36
N ILE A 6 -1.04 5.01 -10.58
CA ILE A 6 -1.99 6.10 -10.81
C ILE A 6 -1.95 7.08 -9.63
N GLU A 7 -1.83 8.36 -9.96
CA GLU A 7 -2.00 9.47 -9.03
C GLU A 7 -3.40 10.06 -9.18
N ALA A 8 -3.91 10.68 -8.12
CA ALA A 8 -5.14 11.44 -8.20
C ALA A 8 -4.87 12.87 -8.71
N ASN A 9 -5.94 13.59 -9.04
CA ASN A 9 -5.85 15.04 -9.23
C ASN A 9 -5.36 15.69 -7.91
N PRO A 10 -4.42 16.66 -7.94
CA PRO A 10 -3.90 17.33 -6.75
C PRO A 10 -4.96 17.98 -5.84
N PHE A 11 -6.15 18.31 -6.37
CA PHE A 11 -7.25 18.85 -5.58
C PHE A 11 -7.99 17.81 -4.72
N VAL A 12 -7.61 16.53 -4.81
CA VAL A 12 -8.17 15.46 -3.96
C VAL A 12 -7.28 15.25 -2.74
N GLU A 13 -7.53 16.06 -1.69
CA GLU A 13 -6.69 16.16 -0.49
C GLU A 13 -6.40 14.82 0.19
N GLU A 14 -7.40 13.93 0.31
CA GLU A 14 -7.27 12.61 0.94
C GLU A 14 -6.18 11.74 0.31
N THR A 15 -5.82 12.04 -0.95
CA THR A 15 -5.00 11.18 -1.82
C THR A 15 -3.73 11.88 -2.27
N LEU A 16 -3.49 13.07 -1.72
CA LEU A 16 -2.25 13.82 -1.94
C LEU A 16 -1.07 12.96 -1.49
N ASN A 17 0.00 12.95 -2.28
CA ASN A 17 1.20 12.13 -2.06
C ASN A 17 0.92 10.62 -1.92
N GLN A 18 -0.16 10.12 -2.54
CA GLN A 18 -0.46 8.70 -2.58
C GLN A 18 -0.66 8.21 -4.02
N ILE A 19 -0.31 6.95 -4.24
CA ILE A 19 -0.45 6.25 -5.52
C ILE A 19 -1.30 5.00 -5.35
N ALA A 20 -1.99 4.58 -6.42
CA ALA A 20 -2.64 3.28 -6.51
C ALA A 20 -2.06 2.45 -7.65
N CYS A 21 -2.19 1.13 -7.54
CA CYS A 21 -1.72 0.18 -8.55
C CYS A 21 -2.87 -0.24 -9.49
N ARG A 22 -2.59 -0.25 -10.79
CA ARG A 22 -3.54 -0.64 -11.83
C ARG A 22 -2.88 -1.54 -12.86
N SER A 23 -3.59 -2.57 -13.31
CA SER A 23 -3.23 -3.37 -14.49
C SER A 23 -4.46 -3.58 -15.37
N GLY A 24 -4.46 -2.99 -16.56
CA GLY A 24 -5.65 -2.99 -17.43
C GLY A 24 -6.83 -2.25 -16.79
N PRO A 25 -8.05 -2.84 -16.72
CA PRO A 25 -9.19 -2.22 -16.05
C PRO A 25 -9.20 -2.45 -14.53
N ILE A 26 -8.31 -3.29 -14.00
CA ILE A 26 -8.36 -3.75 -12.61
C ILE A 26 -7.49 -2.87 -11.72
N ILE A 27 -8.07 -2.43 -10.60
CA ILE A 27 -7.37 -1.76 -9.50
C ILE A 27 -6.99 -2.80 -8.47
N TYR A 28 -5.79 -2.65 -7.90
CA TYR A 28 -5.26 -3.56 -6.91
C TYR A 28 -5.19 -2.89 -5.54
N CYS A 29 -5.22 -3.70 -4.48
CA CYS A 29 -5.10 -3.29 -3.09
C CYS A 29 -4.08 -4.14 -2.34
N LEU A 30 -3.55 -3.58 -1.25
CA LEU A 30 -2.82 -4.32 -0.24
C LEU A 30 -3.77 -4.81 0.84
N GLU A 31 -3.62 -6.06 1.24
CA GLU A 31 -4.38 -6.68 2.33
C GLU A 31 -3.40 -7.47 3.20
N SER A 32 -3.60 -7.47 4.52
CA SER A 32 -2.71 -8.20 5.43
C SER A 32 -2.89 -9.72 5.37
N ALA A 33 -3.98 -10.21 4.78
CA ALA A 33 -4.26 -11.63 4.65
C ALA A 33 -3.53 -12.28 3.46
N CYS A 34 -3.34 -13.60 3.51
CA CYS A 34 -2.63 -14.38 2.49
C CYS A 34 -3.24 -14.30 1.08
N LEU A 35 -2.58 -14.81 0.04
CA LEU A 35 -3.11 -14.75 -1.34
C LEU A 35 -4.24 -15.75 -1.57
N LEU A 36 -5.22 -15.36 -2.40
CA LEU A 36 -6.18 -16.30 -2.99
C LEU A 36 -5.45 -17.10 -4.09
N GLY A 37 -5.63 -18.42 -4.12
CA GLY A 37 -5.13 -19.24 -5.22
C GLY A 37 -5.83 -18.89 -6.54
N GLY A 38 -5.08 -18.85 -7.64
CA GLY A 38 -5.65 -18.67 -8.99
C GLY A 38 -5.96 -17.23 -9.41
N THR A 39 -5.52 -16.21 -8.66
CA THR A 39 -5.61 -14.80 -9.07
C THR A 39 -4.27 -14.27 -9.59
N VAL A 40 -4.33 -13.31 -10.51
CA VAL A 40 -3.17 -12.50 -10.86
C VAL A 40 -2.85 -11.59 -9.67
N VAL A 41 -1.57 -11.54 -9.30
CA VAL A 41 -1.04 -10.63 -8.29
C VAL A 41 -0.04 -9.68 -8.92
N VAL A 42 0.12 -8.51 -8.32
CA VAL A 42 1.21 -7.59 -8.65
C VAL A 42 2.17 -7.60 -7.48
N GLU A 43 3.46 -7.77 -7.75
CA GLU A 43 4.51 -7.61 -6.76
C GLU A 43 5.19 -6.26 -6.94
N GLY A 44 5.53 -5.61 -5.83
CA GLY A 44 6.22 -4.32 -5.83
C GLY A 44 7.17 -4.20 -4.64
N SER A 45 8.22 -3.39 -4.81
CA SER A 45 9.13 -3.04 -3.73
C SER A 45 8.65 -1.77 -3.04
N ALA A 46 8.68 -1.76 -1.72
CA ALA A 46 8.36 -0.59 -0.91
C ALA A 46 9.34 -0.46 0.26
N GLN A 47 9.22 0.64 0.98
CA GLN A 47 9.96 0.87 2.21
C GLN A 47 8.99 0.86 3.39
N TYR A 48 9.30 0.06 4.39
CA TYR A 48 8.61 0.05 5.66
C TYR A 48 9.41 0.86 6.67
N LEU A 49 8.76 1.86 7.28
CA LEU A 49 9.30 2.59 8.42
C LEU A 49 8.84 1.86 9.69
N PRO A 50 9.74 1.22 10.45
CA PRO A 50 9.38 0.54 11.68
C PRO A 50 8.78 1.54 12.67
N SER A 51 7.67 1.16 13.31
CA SER A 51 7.18 1.92 14.45
C SER A 51 8.18 1.77 15.60
N SER A 52 8.88 2.84 15.96
CA SER A 52 9.69 2.91 17.18
C SER A 52 8.83 2.58 18.41
N SER A 53 9.44 2.12 19.51
CA SER A 53 8.71 1.95 20.77
C SER A 53 8.23 3.31 21.26
N TRP A 54 6.94 3.58 21.11
CA TRP A 54 6.32 4.85 21.50
C TRP A 54 6.32 5.07 23.02
N ASN A 55 6.65 4.06 23.85
CA ASN A 55 6.81 4.18 25.31
C ASN A 55 5.71 5.02 26.00
N ARG A 56 4.44 4.85 25.59
CA ARG A 56 3.26 5.61 26.06
C ARG A 56 3.27 7.12 25.74
N GLN A 57 4.05 7.56 24.77
CA GLN A 57 4.03 8.92 24.23
C GLN A 57 3.14 8.97 22.98
N LEU A 58 2.35 10.05 22.85
CA LEU A 58 1.46 10.25 21.69
C LEU A 58 2.15 11.04 20.56
N HIS A 59 3.14 11.85 20.91
CA HIS A 59 3.86 12.72 19.98
C HIS A 59 5.35 12.45 20.07
N TRP A 60 6.00 12.44 18.92
CA TRP A 60 7.45 12.26 18.79
C TRP A 60 7.94 13.03 17.56
N GLU A 61 9.19 13.47 17.58
CA GLU A 61 9.82 14.09 16.42
C GLU A 61 10.07 13.02 15.35
N MET A 62 9.37 13.11 14.22
CA MET A 62 9.50 12.12 13.14
C MET A 62 10.92 12.14 12.57
N LYS A 63 11.67 11.06 12.82
CA LYS A 63 12.99 10.81 12.23
C LYS A 63 12.84 9.67 11.23
N PRO A 64 12.82 9.92 9.91
CA PRO A 64 12.63 8.89 8.88
C PRO A 64 13.90 8.05 8.67
N THR A 65 14.50 7.59 9.77
CA THR A 65 15.72 6.78 9.76
C THR A 65 15.34 5.31 9.94
N GLY A 66 16.04 4.41 9.23
CA GLY A 66 15.83 2.98 9.39
C GLY A 66 14.69 2.39 8.54
N ALA A 67 14.40 3.00 7.39
CA ALA A 67 13.50 2.41 6.40
C ALA A 67 14.06 1.07 5.90
N VAL A 68 13.23 0.01 5.95
CA VAL A 68 13.61 -1.35 5.54
C VAL A 68 12.90 -1.69 4.24
N PRO A 69 13.59 -2.21 3.22
CA PRO A 69 12.94 -2.68 2.00
C PRO A 69 12.01 -3.84 2.31
N VAL A 70 10.79 -3.79 1.79
CA VAL A 70 9.79 -4.85 1.91
C VAL A 70 9.19 -5.13 0.53
N THR A 71 8.94 -6.42 0.27
CA THR A 71 8.14 -6.83 -0.89
C THR A 71 6.67 -6.75 -0.51
N MET A 72 5.91 -6.04 -1.33
CA MET A 72 4.47 -5.93 -1.23
C MET A 72 3.81 -6.75 -2.33
N THR A 73 2.74 -7.46 -1.98
CA THR A 73 1.93 -8.18 -2.95
C THR A 73 0.54 -7.60 -2.97
N PHE A 74 0.10 -7.16 -4.14
CA PHE A 74 -1.20 -6.55 -4.34
C PHE A 74 -2.16 -7.56 -4.96
N SER A 75 -3.38 -7.62 -4.42
CA SER A 75 -4.49 -8.44 -4.94
C SER A 75 -5.52 -7.55 -5.66
N PRO A 76 -6.29 -8.07 -6.63
CA PRO A 76 -7.41 -7.33 -7.22
C PRO A 76 -8.41 -6.85 -6.15
N TYR A 77 -8.83 -5.59 -6.26
CA TYR A 77 -9.68 -4.93 -5.25
C TYR A 77 -11.08 -5.53 -5.12
N ASP A 78 -11.60 -6.08 -6.22
CA ASP A 78 -12.86 -6.80 -6.28
C ASP A 78 -12.84 -8.13 -5.48
N LEU A 79 -11.64 -8.69 -5.26
CA LEU A 79 -11.45 -9.93 -4.48
C LEU A 79 -11.17 -9.70 -2.99
N ARG A 80 -11.20 -8.46 -2.51
CA ARG A 80 -10.93 -8.13 -1.10
C ARG A 80 -11.91 -8.81 -0.14
N ALA A 81 -11.49 -8.98 1.11
CA ALA A 81 -12.31 -9.49 2.23
C ALA A 81 -12.86 -10.92 2.04
N ASN A 82 -12.42 -11.65 1.02
CA ASN A 82 -12.72 -13.08 0.86
C ASN A 82 -11.81 -13.99 1.72
N ARG A 83 -10.98 -13.42 2.59
CA ARG A 83 -9.94 -14.11 3.37
C ARG A 83 -10.02 -13.85 4.87
N GLY A 84 -11.15 -13.34 5.32
CA GLY A 84 -11.36 -12.87 6.69
C GLY A 84 -11.23 -11.36 6.82
N LEU A 85 -11.40 -10.90 8.05
CA LEU A 85 -11.29 -9.49 8.40
C LEU A 85 -9.82 -9.08 8.42
N ALA A 86 -9.45 -8.16 7.54
CA ALA A 86 -8.10 -7.67 7.38
C ALA A 86 -8.12 -6.18 7.04
N THR A 87 -7.07 -5.47 7.46
CA THR A 87 -6.86 -4.10 7.00
C THR A 87 -6.52 -4.12 5.51
N MET A 88 -7.11 -3.19 4.77
CA MET A 88 -6.94 -3.10 3.32
C MET A 88 -6.76 -1.64 2.92
N THR A 89 -5.81 -1.38 2.01
CA THR A 89 -5.66 -0.07 1.37
C THR A 89 -5.46 -0.20 -0.12
N VAL A 90 -6.08 0.72 -0.87
CA VAL A 90 -5.88 0.85 -2.33
C VAL A 90 -4.75 1.84 -2.63
N ARG A 91 -4.62 2.87 -1.78
CA ARG A 91 -3.65 3.95 -1.95
C ARG A 91 -2.52 3.81 -0.94
N ILE A 92 -1.30 3.95 -1.42
CA ILE A 92 -0.10 3.89 -0.60
C ILE A 92 0.68 5.19 -0.71
N PRO A 93 1.36 5.63 0.36
CA PRO A 93 2.23 6.80 0.30
C PRO A 93 3.27 6.65 -0.81
N LYS A 94 3.36 7.67 -1.66
CA LYS A 94 4.43 7.80 -2.65
C LYS A 94 5.70 8.19 -1.91
N MET A 95 6.78 7.48 -2.18
CA MET A 95 8.10 7.94 -1.76
C MET A 95 8.53 9.07 -2.71
N GLU A 96 8.67 10.28 -2.17
CA GLU A 96 9.32 11.37 -2.89
C GLU A 96 10.82 11.09 -2.99
N ARG A 97 11.42 11.44 -4.13
CA ARG A 97 12.87 11.32 -4.36
C ARG A 97 13.60 12.48 -3.71
#